data_AF-A0A3B0RQB1-F1
#
_entry.id   AF-A0A3B0RQB1-F1
#
_cell.length_a   1.000
_cell.length_b   1.000
_cell.length_c   1.000
_cell.angle_alpha   90.00
_cell.angle_beta   90.00
_cell.angle_gamma   90.00
#
_symmetry.space_group_name_H-M   'P 1'
#
loop_
_entity.id
_entity.type
_entity.pdbx_description
1 polymer ?
#
loop_
_entity_poly.entity_id
_entity_poly.type
_entity_poly.pdbx_seq_one_letter_code
_entity_poly.pdbx_strand_id
1 'polypeptide(L)'
;MPSVKRTFTIPDDVSAKLDQTIPHRERSKFIAMTLREALKERKRQELLAMLDEIEPKKNPTGIAAEDVMRKIRTERAQNVASNS
;
A
#
# COMPACT_ATOMS: atom_id res chain seq x y z
N MET A 1 18.06 10.06 -8.09
CA MET A 1 17.23 8.84 -8.20
C MET A 1 17.44 8.24 -9.58
N PRO A 2 17.66 6.92 -9.71
CA PRO A 2 17.74 6.27 -11.00
C PRO A 2 16.37 6.38 -11.71
N SER A 3 16.38 6.82 -12.96
CA SER A 3 15.17 6.98 -13.78
C SER A 3 15.14 5.91 -14.87
N VAL A 4 14.02 5.19 -15.00
CA VAL A 4 13.79 4.23 -16.08
C VAL A 4 12.90 4.87 -17.14
N LYS A 5 13.36 4.90 -18.39
CA LYS A 5 12.55 5.42 -19.51
C LYS A 5 11.45 4.42 -19.85
N ARG A 6 10.21 4.91 -19.97
CA ARG A 6 9.04 4.15 -20.41
C ARG A 6 8.32 4.96 -21.49
N THR A 7 7.84 4.27 -22.52
CA THR A 7 7.01 4.86 -23.58
C THR A 7 5.58 4.41 -23.35
N PHE A 8 4.65 5.36 -23.42
CA PHE A 8 3.21 5.12 -23.30
C PHE A 8 2.48 6.06 -24.24
N THR A 9 1.29 5.65 -24.66
CA THR A 9 0.41 6.45 -25.51
C THR A 9 -0.63 7.13 -24.63
N ILE A 10 -0.86 8.41 -24.85
CA ILE A 10 -1.93 9.18 -24.20
C ILE A 10 -2.91 9.67 -25.26
N PRO A 11 -4.19 9.88 -24.90
CA PRO A 11 -5.16 10.52 -25.78
C PRO A 11 -4.71 11.91 -26.25
N ASP A 12 -5.08 12.28 -27.47
CA ASP A 12 -4.65 13.54 -28.11
C ASP A 12 -5.13 14.77 -27.34
N ASP A 13 -6.34 14.72 -26.77
CA ASP A 13 -6.90 15.82 -25.98
C ASP A 13 -6.11 16.04 -24.67
N VAL A 14 -5.65 14.96 -24.04
CA VAL A 14 -4.80 15.01 -22.84
C VAL A 14 -3.42 15.55 -23.20
N SER A 15 -2.86 15.09 -24.31
CA SER A 15 -1.56 15.57 -24.82
C SER A 15 -1.58 17.08 -25.09
N ALA A 16 -2.60 17.57 -25.80
CA ALA A 16 -2.76 18.99 -26.11
C ALA A 16 -2.89 19.85 -24.83
N LYS A 17 -3.67 19.39 -23.85
CA LYS A 17 -3.81 20.10 -22.55
C LYS A 17 -2.51 20.11 -21.76
N LEU A 18 -1.79 18.99 -21.72
CA LEU A 18 -0.49 18.90 -21.05
C LEU A 18 0.50 19.89 -21.68
N ASP A 19 0.49 19.97 -23.01
CA ASP A 19 1.39 20.81 -23.76
C ASP A 19 1.13 22.30 -23.58
N GLN A 20 -0.14 22.70 -23.46
CA GLN A 20 -0.58 24.07 -23.17
C GLN A 20 -0.33 24.48 -21.72
N THR A 21 -0.50 23.55 -20.77
CA THR A 21 -0.48 23.87 -19.34
C THR A 21 0.91 23.80 -18.74
N ILE A 22 1.76 22.89 -19.24
CA ILE A 22 3.04 22.56 -18.58
C ILE A 22 4.22 22.82 -19.52
N PRO A 23 5.22 23.61 -19.07
CA PRO A 23 6.45 23.82 -19.82
C PRO A 23 7.12 22.49 -20.18
N HIS A 24 7.64 22.39 -21.41
CA HIS A 24 8.22 21.16 -21.94
C HIS A 24 9.25 20.50 -21.02
N ARG A 25 10.11 21.30 -20.36
CA ARG A 25 11.15 20.84 -19.43
C ARG A 25 10.60 20.20 -18.15
N GLU A 26 9.36 20.50 -17.79
CA GLU A 26 8.73 20.04 -16.55
C GLU A 26 7.72 18.91 -16.77
N ARG A 27 7.32 18.63 -18.02
CA ARG A 27 6.30 17.61 -18.35
C ARG A 27 6.65 16.24 -17.77
N SER A 28 7.89 15.79 -17.95
CA SER A 28 8.34 14.50 -17.41
C SER A 28 8.28 14.45 -15.87
N LYS A 29 8.62 15.57 -15.21
CA LYS A 29 8.54 15.69 -13.75
C LYS A 29 7.10 15.67 -13.28
N PHE A 30 6.22 16.40 -13.96
CA PHE A 30 4.80 16.43 -13.67
C PHE A 30 4.18 15.04 -13.80
N ILE A 31 4.38 14.35 -14.94
CA ILE A 31 3.86 13.00 -15.16
C ILE A 31 4.35 12.04 -14.08
N ALA A 32 5.64 12.10 -13.73
CA ALA A 32 6.20 11.25 -12.67
C ALA A 32 5.55 11.52 -11.30
N MET A 33 5.29 12.79 -10.97
CA MET A 33 4.62 13.17 -9.73
C MET A 33 3.16 12.68 -9.71
N THR A 34 2.41 12.93 -10.77
CA THR A 34 1.01 12.51 -10.90
C THR A 34 0.88 11.00 -10.85
N LEU A 35 1.74 10.26 -11.55
CA LEU A 35 1.75 8.79 -11.48
C LEU A 35 2.05 8.28 -10.06
N ARG A 36 3.00 8.91 -9.36
CA ARG A 36 3.31 8.54 -7.97
C ARG A 36 2.13 8.76 -7.03
N GLU A 37 1.43 9.88 -7.17
CA GLU A 37 0.24 10.20 -6.38
C GLU A 37 -0.91 9.24 -6.70
N ALA A 38 -1.18 8.99 -7.97
CA ALA A 38 -2.21 8.04 -8.40
C ALA A 38 -1.96 6.61 -7.87
N LEU A 39 -0.70 6.14 -7.92
CA LEU A 39 -0.33 4.84 -7.37
C LEU A 39 -0.48 4.79 -5.84
N LYS A 40 -0.15 5.87 -5.14
CA LYS A 40 -0.34 5.96 -3.69
C LYS A 40 -1.82 5.92 -3.32
N GLU A 41 -2.66 6.67 -4.05
CA GLU A 41 -4.09 6.70 -3.80
C GLU A 41 -4.75 5.36 -4.10
N ARG A 42 -4.39 4.71 -5.20
CA ARG A 42 -4.86 3.36 -5.52
C ARG A 42 -4.53 2.36 -4.39
N LYS A 43 -3.28 2.38 -3.89
CA LYS A 43 -2.90 1.54 -2.75
C LYS A 43 -3.68 1.85 -1.49
N ARG A 44 -3.95 3.13 -1.21
CA ARG A 44 -4.77 3.53 -0.07
C ARG A 44 -6.18 2.95 -0.19
N GLN A 45 -6.78 3.00 -1.37
CA GLN A 45 -8.10 2.43 -1.63
C GLN A 45 -8.10 0.90 -1.48
N GLU A 46 -7.08 0.21 -2.02
CA GLU A 46 -6.90 -1.23 -1.84
C GLU A 46 -6.79 -1.60 -0.35
N LEU A 47 -6.02 -0.84 0.43
CA LEU A 47 -5.89 -1.06 1.88
C LEU A 47 -7.19 -0.82 2.65
N LEU A 48 -7.96 0.20 2.27
CA LEU A 48 -9.27 0.46 2.88
C LEU A 48 -10.25 -0.66 2.55
N ALA A 49 -10.28 -1.15 1.31
CA ALA A 49 -11.10 -2.29 0.94
C ALA A 49 -10.74 -3.55 1.74
N MET A 50 -9.44 -3.81 1.94
CA MET A 50 -8.98 -4.91 2.81
C MET A 50 -9.40 -4.72 4.27
N LEU A 51 -9.43 -3.49 4.78
CA LEU A 51 -9.94 -3.20 6.13
C LEU A 51 -11.44 -3.46 6.24
N ASP A 52 -12.21 -3.14 5.19
CA ASP A 52 -13.66 -3.41 5.15
C ASP A 52 -13.96 -4.91 5.03
N GLU A 53 -13.08 -5.69 4.39
CA GLU A 53 -13.14 -7.16 4.35
C GLU A 53 -12.84 -7.83 5.69
N ILE A 54 -12.09 -7.14 6.57
CA ILE A 54 -11.92 -7.61 7.95
C ILE A 54 -13.25 -7.36 8.66
N GLU A 55 -14.07 -8.40 8.77
CA GLU A 55 -15.30 -8.34 9.56
C GLU A 55 -15.00 -7.65 10.89
N PRO A 56 -15.68 -6.53 11.24
CA PRO A 56 -15.54 -5.95 12.56
C PRO A 56 -15.96 -7.06 13.50
N LYS A 57 -15.02 -7.59 14.28
CA LYS A 57 -15.28 -8.69 15.23
C LYS A 57 -16.44 -8.28 16.11
N LYS A 58 -17.67 -8.65 15.72
CA LYS A 58 -18.85 -8.67 16.56
C LYS A 58 -18.62 -9.84 17.48
N ASN A 59 -17.80 -9.62 18.49
CA ASN A 59 -17.89 -10.24 19.81
C ASN A 59 -16.67 -9.80 20.64
N PRO A 60 -16.88 -9.13 21.78
CA PRO A 60 -15.84 -8.95 22.78
C PRO A 60 -15.48 -10.26 23.51
N THR A 61 -15.96 -11.42 23.05
CA THR A 61 -15.45 -12.74 23.48
C THR A 61 -14.10 -13.07 22.81
N GLY A 62 -13.29 -12.05 22.56
CA GLY A 62 -11.91 -12.20 22.15
C GLY A 62 -11.06 -12.64 23.34
N ILE A 63 -10.08 -13.50 23.08
CA ILE A 63 -9.07 -13.88 24.06
C ILE A 63 -8.42 -12.61 24.61
N ALA A 64 -8.36 -12.47 25.93
CA ALA A 64 -7.73 -11.33 26.57
C ALA A 64 -6.25 -11.25 26.14
N ALA A 65 -5.70 -10.04 26.00
CA ALA A 65 -4.33 -9.87 25.52
C ALA A 65 -3.32 -10.63 26.39
N GLU A 66 -3.61 -10.77 27.69
CA GLU A 66 -2.83 -11.54 28.66
C GLU A 66 -2.81 -13.04 28.33
N ASP A 67 -3.93 -13.60 27.86
CA ASP A 67 -4.06 -15.01 27.52
C ASP A 67 -3.35 -15.34 26.20
N VAL A 68 -3.36 -14.40 25.24
CA VAL A 68 -2.54 -14.50 24.02
C VAL A 68 -1.06 -14.49 24.37
N MET A 69 -0.63 -13.59 25.26
CA MET A 69 0.76 -13.51 25.72
C MET A 69 1.18 -14.76 26.50
N ARG A 70 0.27 -15.34 27.29
CA ARG A 70 0.50 -16.60 28.00
C ARG A 70 0.72 -17.75 27.01
N LYS A 71 -0.11 -17.87 25.97
CA LYS A 71 0.05 -18.86 24.88
C LYS A 71 1.40 -18.75 24.18
N ILE A 72 1.78 -17.54 23.76
CA ILE A 72 3.07 -17.30 23.07
C ILE A 72 4.25 -17.72 23.94
N ARG A 73 4.21 -17.47 25.27
CA ARG A 73 5.26 -17.91 26.18
C ARG A 73 5.34 -19.44 26.30
N THR A 74 4.20 -20.11 26.45
CA THR A 74 4.16 -21.58 26.55
C THR A 74 4.64 -22.25 25.27
N GLU A 75 4.24 -21.76 24.09
CA GLU A 75 4.70 -22.26 22.80
C GLU A 75 6.21 -22.09 22.62
N ARG A 76 6.75 -20.91 22.99
CA ARG A 76 8.20 -20.69 22.96
C ARG A 76 8.96 -21.60 23.93
N ALA A 77 8.45 -21.79 25.15
CA ALA A 77 9.09 -22.65 26.14
C ALA A 77 9.11 -24.12 25.67
N GLN A 78 8.02 -24.60 25.06
CA GLN A 78 7.95 -25.94 24.48
C GLN A 78 8.93 -26.10 23.33
N ASN A 79 8.99 -25.16 22.39
CA ASN A 79 9.92 -25.22 21.25
C ASN A 79 11.40 -25.21 21.67
N VAL A 80 11.75 -24.52 22.75
CA VAL A 80 13.11 -24.52 23.31
C VAL A 80 13.43 -25.87 23.99
N ALA A 81 12.47 -26.41 24.75
CA ALA A 81 12.61 -27.71 25.41
C ALA A 81 12.66 -28.90 24.45
N SER A 82 11.98 -28.84 23.30
CA SER A 82 12.00 -29.90 22.29
C SER A 82 13.22 -29.86 21.36
N ASN A 83 13.99 -28.76 21.38
CA ASN A 83 15.25 -28.62 20.63
C ASN A 83 16.50 -28.80 21.53
N SER A 84 16.34 -29.26 22.77
CA SER A 84 17.41 -29.61 23.72
C SER A 84 17.45 -31.12 23.94
#